data_AF-A0A6C0U8F9-F1
#
_entry.id   AF-A0A6C0U8F9-F1
#
_cell.length_a   1.000
_cell.length_b   1.000
_cell.length_c   1.000
_cell.angle_alpha   90.00
_cell.angle_beta   90.00
_cell.angle_gamma   90.00
#
_symmetry.space_group_name_H-M   'P 1'
#
loop_
_entity.id
_entity.type
_entity.pdbx_description
1 polymer ?
#
loop_
_entity_poly.entity_id
_entity_poly.type
_entity_poly.pdbx_seq_one_letter_code
_entity_poly.pdbx_strand_id
1 'polypeptide(L)'
;MPLRAFRVDRFSALFAAALLLCGLLAGKAVADVSAGGPRPDLRLLIDISGSMKQSDPDNLRGPALELIVRLLPEGSRAGVWIFGDSVKQIVPHREIDAAWREQALEAVGAIDNSGQRTNIPAALAAAVYDRGSMDSTYRTSIVLLTDGKVDVSSSPMANAAAARELLTETAPELAATGIPVHTIALSDEADWTFLSALAETTAGLAEKAQNAARLTEIFVQSLEMVAPTARVPVVGNIFLIDDTVDEFTALVFYEQPETAVTLASPSGKVYAPGQNRPGADWFTSRQFALVTVAAPERGAWTLQAPDSARARVSVISDLRLEVDPLPNSLPAGRTTELGIRLRESGQVISSAELLELFAISVTITGPEGYTTEIDVSGSYPPPDTGEYRVAIPAFEIGGRYQLLVKLNGKTLQRELPMYMEVIAAQTRPSISTRSMEVPEENLLRPALTVVAVFLVATLAILWTVRRRRLRRLELWKQRFQSTDEEPDDRAVAGMRAEPGEEQDRKSP
;
A
#
# COMPACT_ATOMS: atom_id res chain seq x y z
N MET A 1 -4.74 10.82 -99.01
CA MET A 1 -4.02 12.10 -98.75
C MET A 1 -4.70 12.84 -97.61
N PRO A 2 -3.96 13.54 -96.73
CA PRO A 2 -3.62 12.97 -95.43
C PRO A 2 -4.11 13.75 -94.19
N LEU A 3 -4.08 13.03 -93.06
CA LEU A 3 -3.72 13.43 -91.69
C LEU A 3 -3.41 14.91 -91.42
N ARG A 4 -4.05 15.43 -90.35
CA ARG A 4 -3.34 16.16 -89.29
C ARG A 4 -3.86 15.72 -87.92
N ALA A 5 -3.01 14.98 -87.21
CA ALA A 5 -3.12 14.69 -85.79
C ALA A 5 -2.88 15.97 -84.98
N PHE A 6 -3.69 16.21 -83.94
CA PHE A 6 -3.40 17.21 -82.92
C PHE A 6 -3.24 16.52 -81.56
N ARG A 7 -2.08 16.80 -80.96
CA ARG A 7 -1.56 16.33 -79.67
C ARG A 7 -2.54 16.56 -78.52
N VAL A 8 -2.79 15.52 -77.73
CA VAL A 8 -3.38 15.60 -76.38
C VAL A 8 -2.56 14.74 -75.42
N ASP A 9 -1.27 15.04 -75.26
CA ASP A 9 -0.34 14.16 -74.49
C ASP A 9 0.49 14.88 -73.42
N ARG A 10 0.07 16.04 -72.92
CA ARG A 10 0.83 16.69 -71.82
C ARG A 10 0.02 17.01 -70.57
N PHE A 11 -1.28 17.27 -70.66
CA PHE A 11 -2.08 17.57 -69.47
C PHE A 11 -2.60 16.31 -68.75
N SER A 12 -2.95 15.27 -69.49
CA SER A 12 -3.44 13.99 -68.95
C SER A 12 -2.33 13.23 -68.19
N ALA A 13 -1.08 13.30 -68.66
CA ALA A 13 0.06 12.65 -68.02
C ALA A 13 0.49 13.36 -66.72
N LEU A 14 0.37 14.68 -66.64
CA LEU A 14 0.66 15.46 -65.43
C LEU A 14 -0.40 15.25 -64.33
N PHE A 15 -1.66 15.08 -64.71
CA PHE A 15 -2.75 14.81 -63.75
C PHE A 15 -2.68 13.37 -63.21
N ALA A 16 -2.34 12.40 -64.07
CA ALA A 16 -2.12 11.01 -63.66
C ALA A 16 -0.87 10.86 -62.77
N ALA A 17 0.21 11.61 -63.05
CA ALA A 17 1.41 11.61 -62.23
C ALA A 17 1.19 12.27 -60.85
N ALA A 18 0.35 13.31 -60.75
CA ALA A 18 -0.01 13.93 -59.48
C ALA A 18 -0.89 13.02 -58.60
N LEU A 19 -1.80 12.25 -59.20
CA LEU A 19 -2.61 11.24 -58.50
C LEU A 19 -1.78 10.03 -58.04
N LEU A 20 -0.77 9.62 -58.82
CA LEU A 20 0.19 8.58 -58.42
C LEU A 20 1.15 9.07 -57.32
N LEU A 21 1.52 10.34 -57.31
CA LEU A 21 2.38 10.92 -56.26
C LEU A 21 1.61 11.14 -54.94
N CYS A 22 0.31 11.48 -54.99
CA CYS A 22 -0.55 11.50 -53.80
C CYS A 22 -0.87 10.09 -53.26
N GLY A 23 -0.90 9.06 -54.11
CA GLY A 23 -1.05 7.67 -53.68
C GLY A 23 0.19 7.07 -52.99
N LEU A 24 1.38 7.65 -53.21
CA LEU A 24 2.65 7.19 -52.63
C LEU A 24 3.09 7.97 -51.38
N LEU A 25 2.39 9.05 -51.03
CA LEU A 25 2.61 9.83 -49.79
C LEU A 25 1.54 9.59 -48.72
N ALA A 26 0.54 8.75 -48.99
CA ALA A 26 -0.27 8.12 -47.96
C ALA A 26 0.54 6.96 -47.32
N GLY A 27 1.69 7.31 -46.73
CA GLY A 27 2.38 6.42 -45.82
C GLY A 27 1.37 5.97 -44.79
N LYS A 28 1.21 4.66 -44.65
CA LYS A 28 0.43 4.08 -43.56
C LYS A 28 1.03 4.61 -42.27
N ALA A 29 0.40 5.63 -41.70
CA ALA A 29 0.37 5.78 -40.26
C ALA A 29 -0.31 4.50 -39.77
N VAL A 30 0.49 3.48 -39.50
CA VAL A 30 0.15 2.48 -38.52
C VAL A 30 0.10 3.29 -37.23
N ALA A 31 -1.06 3.89 -36.98
CA ALA A 31 -1.47 4.16 -35.62
C ALA A 31 -1.50 2.77 -35.02
N ASP A 32 -0.42 2.40 -34.35
CA ASP A 32 -0.40 1.32 -33.40
C ASP A 32 -1.33 1.78 -32.28
N VAL A 33 -2.63 1.64 -32.53
CA VAL A 33 -3.62 1.64 -31.47
C VAL A 33 -3.26 0.39 -30.70
N SER A 34 -2.43 0.56 -29.67
CA SER A 34 -2.25 -0.41 -28.61
C SER A 34 -3.65 -0.70 -28.08
N ALA A 35 -4.27 -1.72 -28.66
CA ALA A 35 -5.61 -2.20 -28.36
C ALA A 35 -5.57 -3.21 -27.20
N GLY A 36 -4.54 -3.12 -26.37
CA GLY A 36 -4.50 -3.60 -25.00
C GLY A 36 -4.29 -2.39 -24.11
N GLY A 37 -4.79 -2.43 -22.87
CA GLY A 37 -4.63 -1.32 -21.91
C GLY A 37 -3.16 -0.89 -21.71
N PRO A 38 -2.93 0.21 -20.98
CA PRO A 38 -1.60 0.74 -20.78
C PRO A 38 -0.66 -0.31 -20.15
N ARG A 39 0.53 -0.45 -20.73
CA ARG A 39 1.57 -1.38 -20.27
C ARG A 39 2.10 -0.97 -18.89
N PRO A 40 2.55 -1.91 -18.06
CA PRO A 40 3.11 -1.60 -16.74
C PRO A 40 4.36 -0.68 -16.81
N ASP A 41 4.44 0.34 -15.95
CA ASP A 41 5.65 1.11 -15.67
C ASP A 41 5.95 1.11 -14.16
N LEU A 42 6.92 0.30 -13.71
CA LEU A 42 7.21 0.08 -12.30
C LEU A 42 8.48 0.82 -11.84
N ARG A 43 8.34 1.69 -10.82
CA ARG A 43 9.46 2.46 -10.26
C ARG A 43 9.73 2.03 -8.82
N LEU A 44 10.86 1.36 -8.61
CA LEU A 44 11.24 0.80 -7.32
C LEU A 44 12.16 1.76 -6.56
N LEU A 45 11.77 2.18 -5.36
CA LEU A 45 12.55 3.04 -4.47
C LEU A 45 12.95 2.26 -3.23
N ILE A 46 14.25 2.06 -3.06
CA ILE A 46 14.81 1.15 -2.05
C ILE A 46 15.66 1.93 -1.06
N ASP A 47 15.26 1.90 0.20
CA ASP A 47 16.01 2.51 1.29
C ASP A 47 17.31 1.72 1.55
N ILE A 48 18.42 2.45 1.66
CA ILE A 48 19.74 1.91 2.01
C ILE A 48 20.31 2.56 3.28
N SER A 49 19.45 3.15 4.11
CA SER A 49 19.81 3.81 5.37
C SER A 49 20.53 2.88 6.36
N GLY A 50 21.20 3.46 7.34
CA GLY A 50 21.98 2.71 8.33
C GLY A 50 21.12 1.83 9.24
N SER A 51 19.84 2.18 9.44
CA SER A 51 18.89 1.36 10.22
C SER A 51 18.59 0.02 9.55
N MET A 52 18.77 -0.07 8.23
CA MET A 52 18.54 -1.31 7.46
C MET A 52 19.44 -2.46 7.92
N LYS A 53 20.58 -2.17 8.57
CA LYS A 53 21.43 -3.21 9.18
C LYS A 53 20.73 -3.96 10.32
N GLN A 54 19.74 -3.34 10.95
CA GLN A 54 18.96 -3.91 12.04
C GLN A 54 17.62 -4.44 11.53
N SER A 55 16.95 -3.69 10.65
CA SER A 55 15.63 -4.06 10.12
C SER A 55 15.67 -5.12 9.02
N ASP A 56 16.78 -5.20 8.27
CA ASP A 56 17.00 -6.17 7.20
C ASP A 56 18.41 -6.82 7.29
N PRO A 57 18.71 -7.53 8.39
CA PRO A 57 20.06 -8.06 8.64
C PRO A 57 20.46 -9.14 7.62
N ASP A 58 19.49 -9.87 7.08
CA ASP A 58 19.68 -10.95 6.11
C ASP A 58 19.58 -10.46 4.64
N ASN A 59 19.40 -9.15 4.41
CA ASN A 59 19.24 -8.55 3.09
C ASN A 59 18.08 -9.18 2.27
N LEU A 60 16.93 -9.34 2.92
CA LEU A 60 15.68 -9.89 2.38
C LEU A 60 15.19 -9.13 1.14
N ARG A 61 15.54 -7.86 1.03
CA ARG A 61 15.27 -7.04 -0.16
C ARG A 61 15.93 -7.58 -1.44
N GLY A 62 17.13 -8.16 -1.35
CA GLY A 62 17.87 -8.65 -2.51
C GLY A 62 17.09 -9.72 -3.27
N PRO A 63 16.75 -10.85 -2.62
CA PRO A 63 15.92 -11.88 -3.23
C PRO A 63 14.55 -11.39 -3.71
N ALA A 64 13.92 -10.47 -2.98
CA ALA A 64 12.62 -9.90 -3.39
C ALA A 64 12.75 -9.05 -4.66
N LEU A 65 13.78 -8.22 -4.77
CA LEU A 65 14.06 -7.42 -5.97
C LEU A 65 14.42 -8.29 -7.18
N GLU A 66 15.23 -9.34 -6.98
CA GLU A 66 15.54 -10.29 -8.04
C GLU A 66 14.27 -10.99 -8.56
N LEU A 67 13.34 -11.33 -7.67
CA LEU A 67 12.05 -11.91 -8.07
C LEU A 67 11.26 -10.95 -8.97
N ILE A 68 11.16 -9.66 -8.59
CA ILE A 68 10.42 -8.66 -9.37
C ILE A 68 11.03 -8.52 -10.77
N VAL A 69 12.36 -8.40 -10.86
CA VAL A 69 13.07 -8.29 -12.14
C VAL A 69 12.77 -9.48 -13.05
N ARG A 70 12.63 -10.68 -12.48
CA ARG A 70 12.31 -11.91 -13.22
C ARG A 70 10.85 -12.02 -13.63
N LEU A 71 9.92 -11.51 -12.82
CA LEU A 71 8.48 -11.61 -13.08
C LEU A 71 7.94 -10.47 -13.96
N LEU A 72 8.69 -9.38 -14.12
CA LEU A 72 8.25 -8.25 -14.93
C LEU A 72 8.11 -8.65 -16.42
N PRO A 73 6.96 -8.35 -17.05
CA PRO A 73 6.72 -8.74 -18.44
C PRO A 73 7.57 -7.93 -19.41
N GLU A 74 8.00 -8.58 -20.50
CA GLU A 74 8.68 -7.90 -21.60
C GLU A 74 7.83 -6.76 -22.17
N GLY A 75 8.50 -5.71 -22.61
CA GLY A 75 7.83 -4.52 -23.14
C GLY A 75 7.21 -3.58 -22.09
N SER A 76 7.21 -3.96 -20.81
CA SER A 76 6.92 -3.04 -19.70
C SER A 76 8.10 -2.11 -19.47
N ARG A 77 7.92 -1.05 -18.67
CA ARG A 77 9.03 -0.21 -18.21
C ARG A 77 9.32 -0.49 -16.74
N ALA A 78 10.59 -0.44 -16.36
CA ALA A 78 10.96 -0.42 -14.96
C ALA A 78 12.28 0.30 -14.72
N GLY A 79 12.44 0.82 -13.50
CA GLY A 79 13.67 1.43 -13.01
C GLY A 79 13.82 1.21 -11.50
N VAL A 80 15.07 1.23 -11.03
CA VAL A 80 15.39 1.02 -9.61
C VAL A 80 16.27 2.16 -9.11
N TRP A 81 15.83 2.81 -8.05
CA TRP A 81 16.56 3.83 -7.32
C TRP A 81 16.81 3.36 -5.90
N ILE A 82 18.04 3.58 -5.45
CA ILE A 82 18.39 3.49 -4.04
C ILE A 82 18.46 4.90 -3.46
N PHE A 83 18.05 5.04 -2.20
CA PHE A 83 18.10 6.33 -1.53
C PHE A 83 18.57 6.21 -0.09
N GLY A 84 19.28 7.25 0.34
CA GLY A 84 19.68 7.48 1.72
C GLY A 84 19.81 8.98 1.96
N ASP A 85 21.04 9.47 2.13
CA ASP A 85 21.33 10.92 2.09
C ASP A 85 21.14 11.53 0.68
N SER A 86 21.39 10.71 -0.35
CA SER A 86 21.23 11.07 -1.76
C SER A 86 20.48 9.96 -2.49
N VAL A 87 20.00 10.26 -3.69
CA VAL A 87 19.27 9.30 -4.53
C VAL A 87 20.14 8.92 -5.70
N LYS A 88 20.26 7.61 -5.96
CA LYS A 88 21.00 7.07 -7.10
C LYS A 88 20.13 6.08 -7.86
N GLN A 89 20.04 6.29 -9.16
CA GLN A 89 19.46 5.29 -10.06
C GLN A 89 20.50 4.20 -10.33
N ILE A 90 20.21 2.97 -9.91
CA ILE A 90 21.10 1.82 -10.10
C ILE A 90 20.70 0.97 -11.31
N VAL A 91 19.41 0.98 -11.64
CA VAL A 91 18.90 0.35 -12.85
C VAL A 91 18.21 1.43 -13.69
N PRO A 92 18.68 1.68 -14.92
CA PRO A 92 18.06 2.66 -15.81
C PRO A 92 16.58 2.37 -16.04
N HIS A 93 15.79 3.44 -16.03
CA HIS A 93 14.36 3.42 -16.29
C HIS A 93 14.14 3.32 -17.79
N ARG A 94 13.89 2.10 -18.28
CA ARG A 94 13.68 1.82 -19.71
C ARG A 94 12.77 0.61 -19.89
N GLU A 95 12.46 0.31 -21.14
CA GLU A 95 11.71 -0.89 -21.51
C GLU A 95 12.49 -2.16 -21.13
N ILE A 96 11.76 -3.15 -20.64
CA ILE A 96 12.30 -4.41 -20.13
C ILE A 96 12.52 -5.36 -21.29
N ASP A 97 13.80 -5.69 -21.49
CA ASP A 97 14.31 -6.70 -22.40
C ASP A 97 15.29 -7.62 -21.67
N ALA A 98 15.81 -8.64 -22.36
CA ALA A 98 16.79 -9.58 -21.79
C ALA A 98 18.05 -8.87 -21.26
N ALA A 99 18.55 -7.85 -21.97
CA ALA A 99 19.73 -7.09 -21.57
C ALA A 99 19.47 -6.23 -20.32
N TRP A 100 18.27 -5.67 -20.19
CA TRP A 100 17.82 -4.95 -19.00
C TRP A 100 17.76 -5.89 -17.81
N ARG A 101 17.21 -7.10 -17.96
CA ARG A 101 17.12 -8.07 -16.87
C ARG A 101 18.50 -8.48 -16.37
N GLU A 102 19.44 -8.78 -17.27
CA GLU A 102 20.81 -9.13 -16.89
C GLU A 102 21.48 -7.98 -16.11
N GLN A 103 21.40 -6.76 -16.62
CA GLN A 103 21.92 -5.57 -15.97
C GLN A 103 21.26 -5.31 -14.60
N ALA A 104 19.94 -5.50 -14.51
CA ALA A 104 19.19 -5.28 -13.29
C ALA A 104 19.55 -6.29 -12.20
N LEU A 105 19.72 -7.58 -12.56
CA LEU A 105 20.14 -8.62 -11.62
C LEU A 105 21.55 -8.34 -11.07
N GLU A 106 22.49 -7.92 -11.92
CA GLU A 106 23.84 -7.53 -11.48
C GLU A 106 23.80 -6.33 -10.52
N ALA A 107 23.04 -5.28 -10.87
CA ALA A 107 22.93 -4.07 -10.07
C ALA A 107 22.26 -4.31 -8.70
N VAL A 108 21.22 -5.14 -8.67
CA VAL A 108 20.50 -5.51 -7.43
C VAL A 108 21.39 -6.30 -6.49
N GLY A 109 22.20 -7.24 -7.02
CA GLY A 109 23.15 -8.01 -6.23
C GLY A 109 24.26 -7.17 -5.57
N ALA A 110 24.52 -5.96 -6.08
CA ALA A 110 25.54 -5.03 -5.58
C ALA A 110 25.01 -4.01 -4.56
N ILE A 111 23.74 -4.05 -4.18
CA ILE A 111 23.14 -3.09 -3.22
C ILE A 111 23.71 -3.34 -1.81
N ASP A 112 24.18 -2.27 -1.16
CA ASP A 112 24.69 -2.29 0.22
C ASP A 112 23.85 -1.42 1.18
N ASN A 113 24.26 -1.37 2.46
CA ASN A 113 23.66 -0.53 3.51
C ASN A 113 24.58 0.68 3.81
N SER A 114 24.79 1.55 2.82
CA SER A 114 25.78 2.64 2.90
C SER A 114 25.21 4.02 3.25
N GLY A 115 23.89 4.21 3.22
CA GLY A 115 23.25 5.49 3.54
C GLY A 115 23.24 5.80 5.03
N GLN A 116 23.30 7.08 5.43
CA GLN A 116 23.20 7.49 6.84
C GLN A 116 21.79 7.96 7.23
N ARG A 117 20.98 8.36 6.24
CA ARG A 117 19.65 8.96 6.40
C ARG A 117 18.62 8.35 5.47
N THR A 118 17.37 8.81 5.58
CA THR A 118 16.19 8.33 4.84
C THR A 118 15.47 9.51 4.18
N ASN A 119 15.96 9.95 3.01
CA ASN A 119 15.39 11.07 2.27
C ASN A 119 14.29 10.63 1.27
N ILE A 120 13.14 10.23 1.82
CA ILE A 120 11.96 9.81 1.04
C ILE A 120 11.47 10.89 0.05
N PRO A 121 11.38 12.19 0.43
CA PRO A 121 10.95 13.23 -0.52
C PRO A 121 11.84 13.32 -1.76
N ALA A 122 13.17 13.29 -1.59
CA ALA A 122 14.08 13.31 -2.73
C ALA A 122 13.94 12.06 -3.60
N ALA A 123 13.73 10.89 -2.99
CA ALA A 123 13.54 9.63 -3.70
C ALA A 123 12.30 9.68 -4.60
N LEU A 124 11.15 10.13 -4.07
CA LEU A 124 9.94 10.29 -4.86
C LEU A 124 10.13 11.30 -5.99
N ALA A 125 10.74 12.45 -5.72
CA ALA A 125 11.00 13.47 -6.73
C ALA A 125 11.88 12.94 -7.89
N ALA A 126 12.92 12.17 -7.57
CA ALA A 126 13.76 11.53 -8.59
C ALA A 126 13.00 10.45 -9.37
N ALA A 127 12.09 9.74 -8.71
CA ALA A 127 11.26 8.72 -9.32
C ALA A 127 10.25 9.30 -10.31
N VAL A 128 9.85 10.57 -10.19
CA VAL A 128 8.83 11.21 -11.06
C VAL A 128 9.39 12.33 -11.92
N TYR A 129 10.66 12.21 -12.35
CA TYR A 129 11.36 13.21 -13.15
C TYR A 129 10.64 13.60 -14.46
N ASP A 130 9.85 12.67 -15.04
CA ASP A 130 9.10 12.80 -16.30
C ASP A 130 7.63 13.15 -16.08
N ARG A 131 7.23 13.60 -14.88
CA ARG A 131 5.83 13.85 -14.53
C ARG A 131 5.06 14.75 -15.49
N GLY A 132 5.75 15.71 -16.12
CA GLY A 132 5.18 16.61 -17.12
C GLY A 132 5.06 16.04 -18.55
N SER A 133 5.60 14.84 -18.79
CA SER A 133 5.70 14.22 -20.11
C SER A 133 5.47 12.71 -20.05
N MET A 134 4.56 12.26 -19.18
CA MET A 134 4.27 10.83 -19.04
C MET A 134 3.64 10.25 -20.31
N ASP A 135 4.07 9.04 -20.64
CA ASP A 135 3.58 8.28 -21.77
C ASP A 135 2.28 7.55 -21.39
N SER A 136 1.15 7.96 -21.98
CA SER A 136 -0.16 7.35 -21.71
C SER A 136 -0.26 5.88 -22.14
N THR A 137 0.71 5.38 -22.91
CA THR A 137 0.83 3.96 -23.25
C THR A 137 1.20 3.12 -22.03
N TYR A 138 1.69 3.75 -20.95
CA TYR A 138 2.10 3.07 -19.74
C TYR A 138 1.29 3.51 -18.52
N ARG A 139 1.10 2.58 -17.58
CA ARG A 139 0.54 2.85 -16.25
C ARG A 139 1.65 2.83 -15.23
N THR A 140 2.03 4.00 -14.74
CA THR A 140 3.10 4.16 -13.77
C THR A 140 2.64 3.81 -12.36
N SER A 141 3.49 3.13 -11.60
CA SER A 141 3.31 2.86 -10.18
C SER A 141 4.65 2.88 -9.46
N ILE A 142 4.65 3.39 -8.23
CA ILE A 142 5.85 3.49 -7.40
C ILE A 142 5.74 2.49 -6.27
N VAL A 143 6.81 1.73 -6.02
CA VAL A 143 6.93 0.89 -4.81
C VAL A 143 8.08 1.43 -3.98
N LEU A 144 7.76 1.91 -2.78
CA LEU A 144 8.68 2.45 -1.79
C LEU A 144 8.92 1.41 -0.70
N LEU A 145 10.15 0.95 -0.56
CA LEU A 145 10.60 0.09 0.53
C LEU A 145 11.43 0.91 1.51
N THR A 146 11.02 0.95 2.78
CA THR A 146 11.76 1.66 3.84
C THR A 146 11.52 1.02 5.20
N ASP A 147 12.49 1.16 6.08
CA ASP A 147 12.45 0.75 7.49
C ASP A 147 12.33 1.95 8.44
N GLY A 148 12.30 3.16 7.89
CA GLY A 148 12.62 4.37 8.62
C GLY A 148 11.51 5.42 8.58
N LYS A 149 11.84 6.55 9.22
CA LYS A 149 11.03 7.77 9.18
C LYS A 149 11.63 8.69 8.13
N VAL A 150 10.89 9.70 7.71
CA VAL A 150 11.47 10.80 6.93
C VAL A 150 12.59 11.43 7.75
N ASP A 151 13.83 11.28 7.27
CA ASP A 151 15.03 11.82 7.90
C ASP A 151 15.87 12.55 6.86
N VAL A 152 15.56 13.83 6.64
CA VAL A 152 16.22 14.67 5.63
C VAL A 152 17.36 15.49 6.24
N SER A 153 17.38 15.66 7.57
CA SER A 153 18.37 16.46 8.28
C SER A 153 18.48 16.06 9.75
N SER A 154 19.48 16.58 10.47
CA SER A 154 19.59 16.38 11.93
C SER A 154 18.50 17.08 12.76
N SER A 155 17.64 17.91 12.14
CA SER A 155 16.58 18.65 12.83
C SER A 155 15.25 17.89 12.79
N PRO A 156 14.70 17.46 13.95
CA PRO A 156 13.39 16.81 14.00
C PRO A 156 12.26 17.67 13.42
N MET A 157 12.35 18.99 13.58
CA MET A 157 11.35 19.92 13.02
C MET A 157 11.39 19.95 11.50
N ALA A 158 12.59 19.92 10.90
CA ALA A 158 12.73 19.89 9.44
C ALA A 158 12.23 18.55 8.87
N ASN A 159 12.50 17.44 9.56
CA ASN A 159 12.00 16.12 9.18
C ASN A 159 10.46 16.05 9.22
N ALA A 160 9.85 16.57 10.29
CA ALA A 160 8.39 16.65 10.39
C ALA A 160 7.77 17.59 9.35
N ALA A 161 8.43 18.71 9.05
CA ALA A 161 7.99 19.63 8.00
C ALA A 161 8.03 18.96 6.62
N ALA A 162 9.13 18.28 6.28
CA ALA A 162 9.28 17.56 5.01
C ALA A 162 8.26 16.43 4.86
N ALA A 163 7.98 15.67 5.92
CA ALA A 163 6.94 14.64 5.91
C ALA A 163 5.54 15.24 5.68
N ARG A 164 5.24 16.36 6.34
CA ARG A 164 3.97 17.07 6.17
C ARG A 164 3.81 17.65 4.77
N GLU A 165 4.83 18.31 4.25
CA GLU A 165 4.86 18.86 2.89
C GLU A 165 4.60 17.76 1.85
N LEU A 166 5.28 16.62 1.99
CA LEU A 166 5.08 15.46 1.13
C LEU A 166 3.62 14.97 1.15
N LEU A 167 2.99 14.87 2.32
CA LEU A 167 1.59 14.43 2.43
C LEU A 167 0.57 15.48 1.96
N THR A 168 0.89 16.77 2.07
CA THR A 168 -0.08 17.85 1.77
C THR A 168 0.06 18.43 0.37
N GLU A 169 1.22 18.25 -0.27
CA GLU A 169 1.51 18.77 -1.61
C GLU A 169 1.84 17.62 -2.58
N THR A 170 2.92 16.87 -2.33
CA THR A 170 3.40 15.86 -3.29
C THR A 170 2.43 14.70 -3.48
N ALA A 171 1.86 14.15 -2.39
CA ALA A 171 0.97 13.00 -2.47
C ALA A 171 -0.34 13.33 -3.22
N PRO A 172 -1.04 14.45 -2.95
CA PRO A 172 -2.18 14.87 -3.76
C PRO A 172 -1.84 15.11 -5.24
N GLU A 173 -0.65 15.65 -5.55
CA GLU A 173 -0.20 15.81 -6.93
C GLU A 173 -0.01 14.46 -7.63
N LEU A 174 0.62 13.49 -6.97
CA LEU A 174 0.77 12.13 -7.51
C LEU A 174 -0.58 11.45 -7.73
N ALA A 175 -1.50 11.61 -6.77
CA ALA A 175 -2.87 11.11 -6.89
C ALA A 175 -3.59 11.72 -8.10
N ALA A 176 -3.45 13.02 -8.33
CA ALA A 176 -4.04 13.71 -9.48
C ALA A 176 -3.47 13.21 -10.82
N THR A 177 -2.21 12.76 -10.84
CA THR A 177 -1.60 12.12 -12.02
C THR A 177 -1.93 10.63 -12.16
N GLY A 178 -2.63 10.04 -11.19
CA GLY A 178 -2.95 8.62 -11.18
C GLY A 178 -1.79 7.69 -10.88
N ILE A 179 -0.71 8.19 -10.25
CA ILE A 179 0.44 7.39 -9.82
C ILE A 179 0.23 6.94 -8.37
N PRO A 180 -0.03 5.65 -8.12
CA PRO A 180 -0.05 5.11 -6.77
C PRO A 180 1.36 4.94 -6.22
N VAL A 181 1.53 5.22 -4.93
CA VAL A 181 2.73 4.92 -4.15
C VAL A 181 2.42 3.79 -3.19
N HIS A 182 2.91 2.60 -3.50
CA HIS A 182 2.83 1.45 -2.61
C HIS A 182 4.00 1.51 -1.62
N THR A 183 3.72 1.58 -0.33
CA THR A 183 4.73 1.65 0.74
C THR A 183 4.85 0.31 1.46
N ILE A 184 6.06 -0.19 1.60
CA ILE A 184 6.37 -1.42 2.32
C ILE A 184 7.28 -1.06 3.48
N ALA A 185 6.76 -1.22 4.71
CA ALA A 185 7.51 -1.03 5.93
C ALA A 185 8.22 -2.34 6.33
N LEU A 186 9.55 -2.30 6.45
CA LEU A 186 10.35 -3.47 6.84
C LEU A 186 10.48 -3.69 8.36
N SER A 187 10.04 -2.72 9.15
CA SER A 187 10.23 -2.72 10.60
C SER A 187 9.00 -2.15 11.30
N ASP A 188 8.86 -2.42 12.60
CA ASP A 188 7.82 -1.77 13.41
C ASP A 188 8.22 -0.35 13.84
N GLU A 189 9.50 0.00 13.70
CA GLU A 189 10.06 1.33 13.95
C GLU A 189 9.75 2.34 12.83
N ALA A 190 9.44 1.84 11.63
CA ALA A 190 9.01 2.64 10.49
C ALA A 190 7.80 3.50 10.86
N ASP A 191 7.71 4.71 10.29
CA ASP A 191 6.55 5.57 10.50
C ASP A 191 5.34 5.07 9.71
N TRP A 192 4.67 4.05 10.27
CA TRP A 192 3.50 3.44 9.65
C TRP A 192 2.38 4.46 9.39
N THR A 193 2.19 5.44 10.27
CA THR A 193 1.14 6.45 10.09
C THR A 193 1.42 7.30 8.85
N PHE A 194 2.67 7.74 8.68
CA PHE A 194 3.10 8.46 7.49
C PHE A 194 3.00 7.60 6.22
N LEU A 195 3.50 6.36 6.25
CA LEU A 195 3.51 5.47 5.08
C LEU A 195 2.09 5.10 4.63
N SER A 196 1.21 4.76 5.57
CA SER A 196 -0.21 4.53 5.29
C SER A 196 -0.89 5.76 4.70
N ALA A 197 -0.67 6.94 5.29
CA ALA A 197 -1.26 8.17 4.77
C ALA A 197 -0.77 8.50 3.33
N LEU A 198 0.50 8.26 3.02
CA LEU A 198 1.07 8.45 1.68
C LEU A 198 0.44 7.48 0.67
N ALA A 199 0.37 6.20 1.01
CA ALA A 199 -0.25 5.19 0.16
C ALA A 199 -1.74 5.50 -0.06
N GLU A 200 -2.51 5.73 1.00
CA GLU A 200 -3.94 6.04 0.92
C GLU A 200 -4.22 7.28 0.07
N THR A 201 -3.44 8.35 0.26
CA THR A 201 -3.61 9.60 -0.50
C THR A 201 -3.36 9.38 -2.00
N THR A 202 -2.40 8.52 -2.35
CA THR A 202 -2.04 8.22 -3.74
C THR A 202 -2.82 7.06 -4.35
N ALA A 203 -3.76 6.44 -3.60
CA ALA A 203 -4.41 5.18 -3.96
C ALA A 203 -3.43 3.99 -4.16
N GLY A 204 -2.31 4.03 -3.44
CA GLY A 204 -1.36 2.93 -3.31
C GLY A 204 -1.64 2.03 -2.10
N LEU A 205 -0.73 1.08 -1.89
CA LEU A 205 -0.83 0.05 -0.86
C LEU A 205 0.18 0.29 0.26
N ALA A 206 -0.27 0.37 1.51
CA ALA A 206 0.64 0.27 2.65
C ALA A 206 0.60 -1.13 3.25
N GLU A 207 1.76 -1.76 3.41
CA GLU A 207 1.91 -3.07 4.06
C GLU A 207 3.11 -3.09 5.00
N LYS A 208 2.98 -3.84 6.10
CA LYS A 208 4.10 -4.18 6.99
C LYS A 208 4.63 -5.56 6.65
N ALA A 209 5.92 -5.64 6.35
CA ALA A 209 6.63 -6.88 6.14
C ALA A 209 7.31 -7.31 7.43
N GLN A 210 6.60 -8.09 8.25
CA GLN A 210 7.13 -8.59 9.53
C GLN A 210 8.24 -9.62 9.37
N ASN A 211 8.32 -10.26 8.19
CA ASN A 211 9.33 -11.25 7.89
C ASN A 211 9.59 -11.32 6.38
N ALA A 212 10.66 -12.06 6.07
CA ALA A 212 11.12 -12.42 4.75
C ALA A 212 10.01 -12.92 3.80
N ALA A 213 9.23 -13.93 4.21
CA ALA A 213 8.21 -14.51 3.34
C ALA A 213 7.11 -13.49 3.02
N ARG A 214 6.65 -12.75 4.04
CA ARG A 214 5.63 -11.71 3.90
C ARG A 214 6.10 -10.57 2.99
N LEU A 215 7.36 -10.16 3.10
CA LEU A 215 7.96 -9.15 2.22
C LEU A 215 7.80 -9.53 0.74
N THR A 216 8.26 -10.74 0.40
CA THR A 216 8.24 -11.24 -0.99
C THR A 216 6.82 -11.33 -1.52
N GLU A 217 5.86 -11.77 -0.70
CA GLU A 217 4.44 -11.81 -1.07
C GLU A 217 3.86 -10.43 -1.37
N ILE A 218 4.14 -9.44 -0.51
CA ILE A 218 3.68 -8.06 -0.69
C ILE A 218 4.24 -7.51 -2.01
N PHE A 219 5.50 -7.80 -2.33
CA PHE A 219 6.11 -7.41 -3.60
C PHE A 219 5.43 -8.03 -4.80
N VAL A 220 5.17 -9.34 -4.76
CA VAL A 220 4.45 -10.03 -5.86
C VAL A 220 3.03 -9.48 -5.98
N GLN A 221 2.31 -9.29 -4.88
CA GLN A 221 0.99 -8.67 -4.92
C GLN A 221 1.04 -7.24 -5.51
N SER A 222 2.06 -6.46 -5.17
CA SER A 222 2.27 -5.12 -5.73
C SER A 222 2.51 -5.18 -7.23
N LEU A 223 3.32 -6.14 -7.71
CA LEU A 223 3.50 -6.38 -9.13
C LEU A 223 2.19 -6.76 -9.81
N GLU A 224 1.37 -7.63 -9.22
CA GLU A 224 0.10 -8.08 -9.80
C GLU A 224 -0.93 -6.94 -9.95
N MET A 225 -0.87 -5.91 -9.10
CA MET A 225 -1.69 -4.70 -9.27
C MET A 225 -1.27 -3.86 -10.48
N VAL A 226 0.03 -3.88 -10.77
CA VAL A 226 0.65 -3.05 -11.82
C VAL A 226 0.67 -3.78 -13.16
N ALA A 227 0.89 -5.09 -13.13
CA ALA A 227 1.02 -5.99 -14.25
C ALA A 227 0.23 -7.29 -13.99
N PRO A 228 -1.12 -7.28 -14.11
CA PRO A 228 -1.91 -8.49 -13.96
C PRO A 228 -1.48 -9.56 -14.96
N THR A 229 -1.16 -10.75 -14.45
CA THR A 229 -0.81 -11.92 -15.27
C THR A 229 -1.89 -12.98 -15.18
N ALA A 230 -2.21 -13.61 -16.31
CA ALA A 230 -3.11 -14.75 -16.34
C ALA A 230 -2.47 -15.95 -15.63
N ARG A 231 -3.28 -16.70 -14.89
CA ARG A 231 -2.86 -17.87 -14.11
C ARG A 231 -3.72 -19.06 -14.41
N VAL A 232 -3.23 -20.23 -14.01
CA VAL A 232 -4.03 -21.44 -13.90
C VAL A 232 -4.25 -21.76 -12.42
N PRO A 233 -5.45 -22.24 -12.05
CA PRO A 233 -5.72 -22.62 -10.67
C PRO A 233 -4.87 -23.82 -10.27
N VAL A 234 -4.36 -23.79 -9.04
CA VAL A 234 -3.63 -24.91 -8.42
C VAL A 234 -4.57 -25.58 -7.42
N VAL A 235 -4.94 -26.83 -7.68
CA VAL A 235 -5.83 -27.61 -6.81
C VAL A 235 -5.00 -28.65 -6.07
N GLY A 236 -4.82 -28.43 -4.77
CA GLY A 236 -3.87 -29.19 -3.96
C GLY A 236 -2.46 -28.93 -4.49
N ASN A 237 -1.93 -29.87 -5.27
CA ASN A 237 -0.61 -29.80 -5.85
C ASN A 237 -0.61 -30.01 -7.38
N ILE A 238 -1.78 -29.99 -8.00
CA ILE A 238 -1.96 -30.22 -9.45
C ILE A 238 -2.46 -28.95 -10.12
N PHE A 239 -1.94 -28.67 -11.30
CA PHE A 239 -2.46 -27.65 -12.21
C PHE A 239 -2.51 -28.19 -13.64
N LEU A 240 -3.47 -27.69 -14.43
CA LEU A 240 -3.69 -28.15 -15.81
C LEU A 240 -3.11 -27.14 -16.79
N ILE A 241 -2.31 -27.63 -17.73
CA ILE A 241 -1.77 -26.87 -18.85
C ILE A 241 -2.38 -27.39 -20.15
N ASP A 242 -2.96 -26.50 -20.94
CA ASP A 242 -3.49 -26.80 -22.27
C ASP A 242 -2.46 -26.47 -23.38
N ASP A 243 -2.83 -26.71 -24.63
CA ASP A 243 -1.98 -26.55 -25.81
C ASP A 243 -1.78 -25.10 -26.26
N THR A 244 -2.54 -24.14 -25.74
CA THR A 244 -2.35 -22.72 -26.06
C THR A 244 -1.24 -22.07 -25.23
N VAL A 245 -0.70 -22.77 -24.24
CA VAL A 245 0.32 -22.24 -23.32
C VAL A 245 1.71 -22.41 -23.94
N ASP A 246 2.35 -21.29 -24.25
CA ASP A 246 3.73 -21.27 -24.74
C ASP A 246 4.74 -21.38 -23.60
N GLU A 247 4.40 -20.83 -22.44
CA GLU A 247 5.25 -20.81 -21.26
C GLU A 247 4.40 -20.75 -19.99
N PHE A 248 4.83 -21.43 -18.94
CA PHE A 248 4.34 -21.15 -17.60
C PHE A 248 5.49 -20.87 -16.64
N THR A 249 5.19 -20.08 -15.63
CA THR A 249 6.08 -19.81 -14.50
C THR A 249 5.39 -20.22 -13.21
N ALA A 250 5.94 -21.22 -12.52
CA ALA A 250 5.50 -21.61 -11.19
C ALA A 250 6.35 -20.90 -10.13
N LEU A 251 5.70 -20.11 -9.29
CA LEU A 251 6.28 -19.44 -8.13
C LEU A 251 5.78 -20.11 -6.86
N VAL A 252 6.70 -20.60 -6.05
CA VAL A 252 6.40 -21.36 -4.83
C VAL A 252 7.06 -20.67 -3.65
N PHE A 253 6.25 -20.18 -2.71
CA PHE A 253 6.73 -19.61 -1.46
C PHE A 253 6.81 -20.70 -0.40
N TYR A 254 7.90 -20.70 0.37
CA TYR A 254 8.12 -21.62 1.48
C TYR A 254 8.74 -20.90 2.68
N GLU A 255 8.40 -21.39 3.86
CA GLU A 255 8.91 -20.84 5.12
C GLU A 255 10.27 -21.43 5.51
N GLN A 256 10.57 -22.65 5.04
CA GLN A 256 11.81 -23.36 5.37
C GLN A 256 12.76 -23.37 4.16
N PRO A 257 14.00 -22.85 4.30
CA PRO A 257 14.95 -22.74 3.18
C PRO A 257 15.31 -24.06 2.50
N GLU A 258 15.29 -25.17 3.24
CA GLU A 258 15.65 -26.51 2.75
C GLU A 258 14.49 -27.25 2.07
N THR A 259 13.46 -26.51 1.67
CA THR A 259 12.28 -27.08 1.03
C THR A 259 12.62 -27.59 -0.37
N ALA A 260 12.58 -28.90 -0.55
CA ALA A 260 12.71 -29.51 -1.88
C ALA A 260 11.45 -29.21 -2.70
N VAL A 261 11.58 -28.31 -3.68
CA VAL A 261 10.55 -28.06 -4.69
C VAL A 261 10.91 -28.84 -5.95
N THR A 262 10.00 -29.70 -6.42
CA THR A 262 10.15 -30.35 -7.73
C THR A 262 8.85 -30.27 -8.50
N LEU A 263 8.94 -30.47 -9.80
CA LEU A 263 7.81 -30.39 -10.71
C LEU A 263 7.77 -31.64 -11.57
N ALA A 264 6.63 -32.31 -11.68
CA ALA A 264 6.45 -33.47 -12.54
C ALA A 264 5.54 -33.13 -13.73
N SER A 265 6.00 -33.44 -14.94
CA SER A 265 5.20 -33.32 -16.16
C SER A 265 4.12 -34.40 -16.26
N PRO A 266 3.14 -34.22 -17.16
CA PRO A 266 2.14 -35.26 -17.46
C PRO A 266 2.73 -36.60 -17.89
N SER A 267 3.89 -36.60 -18.57
CA SER A 267 4.62 -37.82 -18.93
C SER A 267 5.47 -38.43 -17.81
N GLY A 268 5.49 -37.81 -16.62
CA GLY A 268 6.24 -38.27 -15.45
C GLY A 268 7.69 -37.77 -15.39
N LYS A 269 8.09 -36.82 -16.24
CA LYS A 269 9.43 -36.22 -16.16
C LYS A 269 9.49 -35.29 -14.97
N VAL A 270 10.47 -35.52 -14.08
CA VAL A 270 10.71 -34.68 -12.90
C VAL A 270 11.73 -33.58 -13.20
N TYR A 271 11.38 -32.34 -12.94
CA TYR A 271 12.23 -31.16 -12.99
C TYR A 271 12.55 -30.75 -11.56
N ALA A 272 13.82 -30.51 -11.27
CA ALA A 272 14.29 -30.14 -9.94
C ALA A 272 15.43 -29.11 -10.05
N PRO A 273 15.58 -28.24 -9.04
CA PRO A 273 16.70 -27.32 -8.95
C PRO A 273 18.06 -28.02 -9.14
N GLY A 274 18.97 -27.38 -9.87
CA GLY A 274 20.32 -27.91 -10.14
C GLY A 274 20.38 -29.04 -11.17
N GLN A 275 19.25 -29.57 -11.65
CA GLN A 275 19.24 -30.45 -12.82
C GLN A 275 19.24 -29.58 -14.08
N ASN A 276 20.32 -29.64 -14.86
CA ASN A 276 20.38 -28.97 -16.15
C ASN A 276 19.52 -29.75 -17.15
N ARG A 277 18.22 -29.46 -17.19
CA ARG A 277 17.28 -30.00 -18.18
C ARG A 277 16.85 -28.91 -19.14
N PRO A 278 16.97 -29.13 -20.46
CA PRO A 278 16.48 -28.18 -21.45
C PRO A 278 15.00 -27.88 -21.24
N GLY A 279 14.61 -26.61 -21.39
CA GLY A 279 13.22 -26.16 -21.33
C GLY A 279 12.69 -25.81 -19.94
N ALA A 280 13.51 -25.87 -18.88
CA ALA A 280 13.16 -25.34 -17.56
C ALA A 280 14.29 -24.48 -16.99
N ASP A 281 14.01 -23.21 -16.72
CA ASP A 281 14.91 -22.32 -15.99
C ASP A 281 14.49 -22.26 -14.52
N TRP A 282 15.43 -22.57 -13.63
CA TRP A 282 15.20 -22.64 -12.19
C TRP A 282 15.93 -21.51 -11.50
N PHE A 283 15.23 -20.84 -10.60
CA PHE A 283 15.81 -19.92 -9.64
C PHE A 283 15.29 -20.25 -8.25
N THR A 284 16.21 -20.43 -7.30
CA THR A 284 15.86 -20.78 -5.92
C THR A 284 16.51 -19.81 -4.95
N SER A 285 15.72 -19.33 -4.00
CA SER A 285 16.16 -18.53 -2.86
C SER A 285 15.80 -19.22 -1.54
N ARG A 286 16.09 -18.60 -0.40
CA ARG A 286 15.69 -19.10 0.92
C ARG A 286 14.18 -19.01 1.18
N GLN A 287 13.46 -18.17 0.44
CA GLN A 287 12.03 -17.86 0.66
C GLN A 287 11.10 -18.40 -0.44
N PHE A 288 11.64 -18.66 -1.63
CA PHE A 288 10.84 -19.07 -2.77
C PHE A 288 11.67 -19.79 -3.83
N ALA A 289 10.99 -20.60 -4.63
CA ALA A 289 11.48 -21.15 -5.88
C ALA A 289 10.63 -20.62 -7.03
N LEU A 290 11.31 -20.32 -8.14
CA LEU A 290 10.73 -19.93 -9.41
C LEU A 290 11.19 -20.94 -10.46
N VAL A 291 10.25 -21.51 -11.20
CA VAL A 291 10.55 -22.34 -12.37
C VAL A 291 9.76 -21.84 -13.56
N THR A 292 10.47 -21.49 -14.63
CA THR A 292 9.87 -21.14 -15.92
C THR A 292 10.07 -22.29 -16.88
N VAL A 293 8.97 -22.82 -17.41
CA VAL A 293 8.97 -23.94 -18.36
C VAL A 293 8.44 -23.45 -19.70
N ALA A 294 9.31 -23.45 -20.70
CA ALA A 294 8.97 -23.10 -22.07
C ALA A 294 8.47 -24.33 -22.85
N ALA A 295 7.50 -24.14 -23.74
CA ALA A 295 6.82 -25.17 -24.51
C ALA A 295 6.38 -26.38 -23.65
N PRO A 296 5.55 -26.15 -22.62
CA PRO A 296 5.18 -27.19 -21.67
C PRO A 296 4.32 -28.29 -22.30
N GLU A 297 4.48 -29.52 -21.81
CA GLU A 297 3.60 -30.63 -22.18
C GLU A 297 2.15 -30.35 -21.72
N ARG A 298 1.19 -30.52 -22.62
CA ARG A 298 -0.24 -30.46 -22.29
C ARG A 298 -0.61 -31.57 -21.29
N GLY A 299 -1.33 -31.19 -20.23
CA GLY A 299 -1.91 -32.12 -19.27
C GLY A 299 -1.77 -31.65 -17.82
N ALA A 300 -1.90 -32.61 -16.90
CA ALA A 300 -1.76 -32.37 -15.46
C ALA A 300 -0.30 -32.36 -15.04
N TRP A 301 0.15 -31.19 -14.60
CA TRP A 301 1.44 -31.01 -13.95
C TRP A 301 1.28 -31.12 -12.44
N THR A 302 2.25 -31.74 -11.77
CA THR A 302 2.23 -31.92 -10.31
C THR A 302 3.40 -31.17 -9.68
N LEU A 303 3.10 -30.23 -8.80
CA LEU A 303 4.07 -29.52 -8.00
C LEU A 303 4.33 -30.29 -6.70
N GLN A 304 5.54 -30.73 -6.45
CA GLN A 304 5.91 -31.33 -5.18
C GLN A 304 6.53 -30.26 -4.30
N ALA A 305 5.76 -29.81 -3.30
CA ALA A 305 6.16 -28.88 -2.26
C ALA A 305 5.42 -29.26 -0.95
N PRO A 306 5.88 -28.80 0.22
CA PRO A 306 5.17 -28.98 1.48
C PRO A 306 3.74 -28.43 1.42
N ASP A 307 2.81 -29.00 2.18
CA ASP A 307 1.40 -28.55 2.20
C ASP A 307 1.24 -27.09 2.67
N SER A 308 2.21 -26.57 3.43
CA SER A 308 2.25 -25.16 3.84
C SER A 308 2.72 -24.21 2.73
N ALA A 309 3.30 -24.74 1.65
CA ALA A 309 3.79 -23.93 0.56
C ALA A 309 2.63 -23.31 -0.21
N ARG A 310 2.78 -22.04 -0.57
CA ARG A 310 1.81 -21.34 -1.41
C ARG A 310 2.37 -21.25 -2.81
N ALA A 311 1.62 -21.79 -3.77
CA ALA A 311 2.02 -21.85 -5.16
C ALA A 311 1.14 -20.98 -6.04
N ARG A 312 1.75 -20.38 -7.06
CA ARG A 312 1.08 -19.63 -8.12
C ARG A 312 1.67 -20.07 -9.45
N VAL A 313 0.83 -20.29 -10.44
CA VAL A 313 1.28 -20.65 -11.80
C VAL A 313 0.74 -19.62 -12.77
N SER A 314 1.62 -18.76 -13.25
CA SER A 314 1.30 -17.79 -14.31
C SER A 314 1.57 -18.41 -15.67
N VAL A 315 0.79 -18.02 -16.68
CA VAL A 315 0.90 -18.58 -18.04
C VAL A 315 0.99 -17.47 -19.08
N ILE A 316 1.81 -17.70 -20.09
CA ILE A 316 1.83 -16.96 -21.35
C ILE A 316 1.21 -17.89 -22.39
N SER A 317 0.14 -17.43 -23.03
CA SER A 317 -0.61 -18.21 -24.01
C SER A 317 -1.07 -17.35 -25.18
N ASP A 318 -1.21 -18.00 -26.35
CA ASP A 318 -1.78 -17.39 -27.56
C ASP A 318 -3.22 -16.92 -27.33
N LEU A 319 -4.01 -17.71 -26.60
CA LEU A 319 -5.32 -17.33 -26.10
C LEU A 319 -5.16 -16.47 -24.84
N ARG A 320 -5.47 -15.19 -24.93
CA ARG A 320 -5.37 -14.20 -23.85
C ARG A 320 -6.73 -13.75 -23.37
N LEU A 321 -6.94 -13.85 -22.06
CA LEU A 321 -8.02 -13.17 -21.36
C LEU A 321 -7.56 -11.73 -21.10
N GLU A 322 -8.19 -10.78 -21.79
CA GLU A 322 -7.90 -9.36 -21.64
C GLU A 322 -9.06 -8.67 -20.93
N VAL A 323 -8.73 -7.80 -20.00
CA VAL A 323 -9.69 -7.03 -19.24
C VAL A 323 -9.30 -5.56 -19.25
N ASP A 324 -10.29 -4.67 -19.27
CA ASP A 324 -10.05 -3.24 -19.21
C ASP A 324 -9.25 -2.86 -17.94
N PRO A 325 -8.33 -1.89 -18.07
CA PRO A 325 -7.62 -1.37 -16.91
C PRO A 325 -8.62 -0.71 -15.95
N LEU A 326 -8.79 -1.30 -14.77
CA LEU A 326 -9.61 -0.70 -13.72
C LEU A 326 -8.99 0.62 -13.23
N PRO A 327 -9.78 1.61 -12.80
CA PRO A 327 -9.22 2.73 -12.06
C PRO A 327 -8.56 2.21 -10.78
N ASN A 328 -7.43 2.79 -10.39
CA ASN A 328 -6.73 2.39 -9.15
C ASN A 328 -7.62 2.61 -7.91
N SER A 329 -8.53 3.60 -7.99
CA SER A 329 -9.51 3.87 -6.95
C SER A 329 -10.91 4.17 -7.48
N LEU A 330 -11.92 3.76 -6.72
CA LEU A 330 -13.33 4.02 -6.99
C LEU A 330 -13.99 4.65 -5.75
N PRO A 331 -14.68 5.80 -5.86
CA PRO A 331 -15.43 6.33 -4.72
C PRO A 331 -16.55 5.38 -4.30
N ALA A 332 -16.77 5.23 -3.00
CA ALA A 332 -17.87 4.42 -2.48
C ALA A 332 -19.22 4.85 -3.07
N GLY A 333 -20.09 3.86 -3.31
CA GLY A 333 -21.41 4.05 -3.92
C GLY A 333 -21.39 4.29 -5.44
N ARG A 334 -20.23 4.32 -6.10
CA ARG A 334 -20.13 4.42 -7.57
C ARG A 334 -20.14 3.04 -8.22
N THR A 335 -20.86 2.93 -9.32
CA THR A 335 -20.79 1.79 -10.24
C THR A 335 -19.72 2.04 -11.30
N THR A 336 -19.13 0.96 -11.81
CA THR A 336 -18.24 0.99 -12.99
C THR A 336 -18.60 -0.17 -13.92
N GLU A 337 -18.12 -0.10 -15.16
CA GLU A 337 -18.19 -1.23 -16.08
C GLU A 337 -16.80 -1.85 -16.26
N LEU A 338 -16.78 -3.15 -16.57
CA LEU A 338 -15.59 -3.92 -16.86
C LEU A 338 -15.73 -4.53 -18.26
N GLY A 339 -14.87 -4.13 -19.19
CA GLY A 339 -14.75 -4.79 -20.49
C GLY A 339 -13.91 -6.04 -20.38
N ILE A 340 -14.42 -7.17 -20.87
CA ILE A 340 -13.73 -8.47 -20.92
C ILE A 340 -13.70 -8.95 -22.36
N ARG A 341 -12.52 -9.33 -22.85
CA ARG A 341 -12.27 -9.77 -24.23
C ARG A 341 -11.42 -11.03 -24.24
N LEU A 342 -11.71 -11.94 -25.16
CA LEU A 342 -10.82 -13.06 -25.47
C LEU A 342 -10.06 -12.72 -26.75
N ARG A 343 -8.73 -12.83 -26.71
CA ARG A 343 -7.89 -12.64 -27.90
C ARG A 343 -7.16 -13.91 -28.25
N GLU A 344 -7.09 -14.23 -29.52
CA GLU A 344 -6.25 -15.31 -30.06
C GLU A 344 -5.34 -14.72 -31.14
N SER A 345 -4.03 -14.97 -31.06
CA SER A 345 -3.02 -14.41 -31.97
C SER A 345 -3.15 -12.89 -32.18
N GLY A 346 -3.58 -12.17 -31.14
CA GLY A 346 -3.78 -10.71 -31.13
C GLY A 346 -5.16 -10.23 -31.63
N GLN A 347 -5.99 -11.09 -32.21
CA GLN A 347 -7.33 -10.74 -32.68
C GLN A 347 -8.40 -11.02 -31.62
N VAL A 348 -9.39 -10.14 -31.48
CA VAL A 348 -10.54 -10.38 -30.58
C VAL A 348 -11.44 -11.46 -31.17
N ILE A 349 -11.77 -12.47 -30.37
CA ILE A 349 -12.75 -13.50 -30.71
C ILE A 349 -14.14 -12.88 -30.62
N SER A 350 -14.86 -12.83 -31.74
CA SER A 350 -16.20 -12.25 -31.86
C SER A 350 -17.27 -13.24 -32.35
N SER A 351 -16.89 -14.44 -32.79
CA SER A 351 -17.87 -15.49 -33.15
C SER A 351 -18.61 -15.95 -31.90
N ALA A 352 -19.94 -15.83 -31.93
CA ALA A 352 -20.80 -16.30 -30.86
C ALA A 352 -20.60 -17.79 -30.58
N GLU A 353 -20.48 -18.62 -31.62
CA GLU A 353 -20.29 -20.07 -31.45
C GLU A 353 -18.97 -20.41 -30.73
N LEU A 354 -17.91 -19.62 -30.96
CA LEU A 354 -16.63 -19.79 -30.27
C LEU A 354 -16.70 -19.27 -28.83
N LEU A 355 -17.34 -18.12 -28.61
CA LEU A 355 -17.50 -17.54 -27.27
C LEU A 355 -18.33 -18.44 -26.35
N GLU A 356 -19.34 -19.12 -26.88
CA GLU A 356 -20.17 -20.11 -26.16
C GLU A 356 -19.39 -21.34 -25.68
N LEU A 357 -18.18 -21.60 -26.20
CA LEU A 357 -17.32 -22.68 -25.71
C LEU A 357 -16.69 -22.35 -24.35
N PHE A 358 -16.82 -21.10 -23.89
CA PHE A 358 -16.21 -20.59 -22.67
C PHE A 358 -17.25 -20.04 -21.70
N ALA A 359 -17.11 -20.40 -20.43
CA ALA A 359 -17.83 -19.80 -19.33
C ALA A 359 -16.94 -18.75 -18.65
N ILE A 360 -17.41 -17.50 -18.61
CA ILE A 360 -16.75 -16.38 -17.96
C ILE A 360 -17.52 -16.04 -16.68
N SER A 361 -16.80 -15.92 -15.56
CA SER A 361 -17.36 -15.36 -14.33
C SER A 361 -16.40 -14.34 -13.70
N VAL A 362 -16.95 -13.44 -12.90
CA VAL A 362 -16.17 -12.48 -12.10
C VAL A 362 -16.49 -12.72 -10.64
N THR A 363 -15.53 -13.25 -9.88
CA THR A 363 -15.64 -13.34 -8.42
C THR A 363 -15.05 -12.07 -7.82
N ILE A 364 -15.81 -11.36 -6.99
CA ILE A 364 -15.37 -10.14 -6.32
C ILE A 364 -15.31 -10.43 -4.82
N THR A 365 -14.14 -10.26 -4.22
CA THR A 365 -13.94 -10.35 -2.77
C THR A 365 -13.52 -8.99 -2.21
N GLY A 366 -13.95 -8.67 -1.00
CA GLY A 366 -13.70 -7.36 -0.38
C GLY A 366 -13.60 -7.41 1.14
N PRO A 367 -13.57 -6.24 1.81
CA PRO A 367 -13.49 -6.13 3.25
C PRO A 367 -14.66 -6.81 3.96
N GLU A 368 -14.48 -7.13 5.24
CA GLU A 368 -15.50 -7.77 6.10
C GLU A 368 -16.06 -9.10 5.54
N GLY A 369 -15.27 -9.79 4.70
CA GLY A 369 -15.67 -11.04 4.08
C GLY A 369 -16.70 -10.89 2.95
N TYR A 370 -16.86 -9.68 2.40
CA TYR A 370 -17.71 -9.44 1.24
C TYR A 370 -17.28 -10.37 0.09
N THR A 371 -18.25 -11.08 -0.48
CA THR A 371 -18.04 -11.91 -1.67
C THR A 371 -19.28 -11.87 -2.55
N THR A 372 -19.08 -11.67 -3.85
CA THR A 372 -20.15 -11.80 -4.87
C THR A 372 -19.57 -12.43 -6.12
N GLU A 373 -20.39 -13.16 -6.85
CA GLU A 373 -20.02 -13.72 -8.15
C GLU A 373 -20.98 -13.21 -9.22
N ILE A 374 -20.42 -12.80 -10.34
CA ILE A 374 -21.16 -12.40 -11.54
C ILE A 374 -20.94 -13.48 -12.59
N ASP A 375 -21.99 -14.23 -12.93
CA ASP A 375 -21.99 -15.15 -14.06
C ASP A 375 -22.13 -14.33 -15.35
N VAL A 376 -21.01 -14.08 -16.02
CA VAL A 376 -20.98 -13.22 -17.21
C VAL A 376 -21.60 -13.94 -18.39
N SER A 377 -21.16 -15.17 -18.69
CA SER A 377 -21.70 -15.93 -19.82
C SER A 377 -23.18 -16.28 -19.65
N GLY A 378 -23.67 -16.44 -18.41
CA GLY A 378 -25.09 -16.67 -18.14
C GLY A 378 -25.97 -15.42 -18.16
N SER A 379 -25.42 -14.25 -17.81
CA SER A 379 -26.19 -12.99 -17.68
C SER A 379 -26.10 -12.09 -18.91
N TYR A 380 -25.05 -12.22 -19.72
CA TYR A 380 -24.76 -11.39 -20.88
C TYR A 380 -24.67 -12.27 -22.14
N PRO A 381 -25.48 -12.03 -23.18
CA PRO A 381 -25.38 -12.77 -24.43
C PRO A 381 -24.00 -12.52 -25.09
N PRO A 382 -23.46 -13.48 -25.86
CA PRO A 382 -22.23 -13.27 -26.62
C PRO A 382 -22.34 -12.02 -27.50
N PRO A 383 -21.44 -11.03 -27.31
CA PRO A 383 -21.50 -9.77 -28.05
C PRO A 383 -20.92 -9.93 -29.46
N ASP A 384 -21.55 -9.32 -30.47
CA ASP A 384 -21.05 -9.29 -31.86
C ASP A 384 -19.65 -8.65 -31.97
N THR A 385 -19.29 -7.80 -31.01
CA THR A 385 -17.97 -7.15 -30.93
C THR A 385 -16.89 -8.03 -30.31
N GLY A 386 -17.26 -9.12 -29.63
CA GLY A 386 -16.36 -9.94 -28.81
C GLY A 386 -15.98 -9.34 -27.46
N GLU A 387 -16.61 -8.24 -27.05
CA GLU A 387 -16.35 -7.55 -25.79
C GLU A 387 -17.56 -7.58 -24.85
N TYR A 388 -17.43 -8.30 -23.74
CA TYR A 388 -18.44 -8.29 -22.68
C TYR A 388 -18.29 -7.01 -21.86
N ARG A 389 -19.35 -6.21 -21.75
CA ARG A 389 -19.43 -5.05 -20.84
C ARG A 389 -20.20 -5.44 -19.58
N VAL A 390 -19.47 -5.72 -18.51
CA VAL A 390 -20.03 -6.24 -17.26
C VAL A 390 -20.20 -5.10 -16.26
N ALA A 391 -21.42 -4.91 -15.74
CA ALA A 391 -21.65 -3.94 -14.69
C ALA A 391 -21.08 -4.44 -13.35
N ILE A 392 -20.16 -3.67 -12.78
CA ILE A 392 -19.60 -3.91 -11.43
C ILE A 392 -20.47 -3.16 -10.41
N PRO A 393 -20.95 -3.85 -9.36
CA PRO A 393 -21.83 -3.25 -8.36
C PRO A 393 -21.13 -2.12 -7.61
N ALA A 394 -21.92 -1.22 -7.05
CA ALA A 394 -21.41 -0.20 -6.15
C ALA A 394 -20.96 -0.82 -4.82
N PHE A 395 -19.84 -0.34 -4.30
CA PHE A 395 -19.28 -0.77 -3.02
C PHE A 395 -19.46 0.35 -1.98
N GLU A 396 -20.09 0.04 -0.85
CA GLU A 396 -20.32 1.02 0.23
C GLU A 396 -19.17 1.06 1.23
N ILE A 397 -18.52 -0.08 1.45
CA ILE A 397 -17.43 -0.21 2.40
C ILE A 397 -16.15 0.19 1.68
N GLY A 398 -15.45 1.17 2.26
CA GLY A 398 -14.11 1.52 1.79
C GLY A 398 -13.12 0.41 2.09
N GLY A 399 -12.13 0.26 1.21
CA GLY A 399 -11.08 -0.74 1.32
C GLY A 399 -10.86 -1.48 0.01
N ARG A 400 -10.02 -2.51 0.07
CA ARG A 400 -9.53 -3.23 -1.10
C ARG A 400 -10.51 -4.29 -1.57
N TYR A 401 -10.80 -4.27 -2.85
CA TYR A 401 -11.54 -5.32 -3.54
C TYR A 401 -10.63 -6.04 -4.53
N GLN A 402 -10.73 -7.36 -4.56
CA GLN A 402 -10.11 -8.20 -5.58
C GLN A 402 -11.20 -8.67 -6.54
N LEU A 403 -10.98 -8.43 -7.83
CA LEU A 403 -11.81 -8.91 -8.92
C LEU A 403 -11.05 -10.04 -9.62
N LEU A 404 -11.53 -11.27 -9.47
CA LEU A 404 -10.97 -12.46 -10.09
C LEU A 404 -11.83 -12.83 -11.30
N VAL A 405 -11.34 -12.52 -12.50
CA VAL A 405 -12.00 -12.94 -13.75
C VAL A 405 -11.57 -14.36 -14.06
N LYS A 406 -12.55 -15.26 -14.18
CA LYS A 406 -12.34 -16.68 -14.46
C LYS A 406 -12.86 -16.99 -15.84
N LEU A 407 -12.05 -17.70 -16.61
CA LEU A 407 -12.40 -18.26 -17.90
C LEU A 407 -12.30 -19.77 -17.81
N ASN A 408 -13.40 -20.46 -18.04
CA ASN A 408 -13.48 -21.92 -18.01
C ASN A 408 -13.92 -22.44 -19.38
N GLY A 409 -13.05 -23.22 -20.03
CA GLY A 409 -13.36 -24.02 -21.19
C GLY A 409 -13.33 -25.51 -20.85
N LYS A 410 -13.49 -26.36 -21.87
CA LYS A 410 -13.48 -27.83 -21.70
C LYS A 410 -12.17 -28.38 -21.12
N THR A 411 -11.05 -27.82 -21.55
CA THR A 411 -9.70 -28.28 -21.16
C THR A 411 -8.78 -27.14 -20.73
N LEU A 412 -9.29 -25.92 -20.71
CA LEU A 412 -8.54 -24.70 -20.44
C LEU A 412 -9.22 -23.97 -19.28
N GLN A 413 -8.41 -23.46 -18.36
CA GLN A 413 -8.85 -22.58 -17.30
C GLN A 413 -7.88 -21.41 -17.21
N ARG A 414 -8.40 -20.18 -17.09
CA ARG A 414 -7.59 -19.00 -16.81
C ARG A 414 -8.21 -18.20 -15.68
N GLU A 415 -7.35 -17.70 -14.81
CA GLU A 415 -7.71 -16.77 -13.74
C GLU A 415 -6.89 -15.49 -13.93
N LEU A 416 -7.55 -14.34 -13.95
CA LEU A 416 -6.91 -13.04 -14.00
C LEU A 416 -7.35 -12.23 -12.78
N PRO A 417 -6.53 -12.16 -11.73
CA PRO A 417 -6.81 -11.32 -10.57
C PRO A 417 -6.48 -9.86 -10.90
N MET A 418 -7.39 -8.98 -10.51
CA MET A 418 -7.20 -7.54 -10.52
C MET A 418 -7.58 -6.99 -9.15
N TYR A 419 -7.08 -5.81 -8.83
CA TYR A 419 -7.33 -5.17 -7.55
C TYR A 419 -7.77 -3.72 -7.77
N MET A 420 -8.64 -3.24 -6.90
CA MET A 420 -9.13 -1.88 -6.90
C MET A 420 -9.36 -1.42 -5.47
N GLU A 421 -9.03 -0.18 -5.16
CA GLU A 421 -9.30 0.43 -3.85
C GLU A 421 -10.64 1.19 -3.88
N VAL A 422 -11.51 0.95 -2.90
CA VAL A 422 -12.75 1.73 -2.75
C VAL A 422 -12.51 2.80 -1.70
N ILE A 423 -12.63 4.06 -2.09
CA ILE A 423 -12.47 5.20 -1.17
C ILE A 423 -13.79 5.40 -0.43
N ALA A 424 -13.78 5.20 0.88
CA ALA A 424 -14.94 5.45 1.73
C ALA A 424 -15.49 6.85 1.48
N ALA A 425 -16.83 6.99 1.43
CA ALA A 425 -17.45 8.28 1.34
C ALA A 425 -17.04 9.12 2.57
N GLN A 426 -16.42 10.28 2.33
CA GLN A 426 -16.14 11.26 3.37
C GLN A 426 -17.46 11.63 4.05
N THR A 427 -17.72 11.08 5.23
CA THR A 427 -18.80 11.56 6.08
C THR A 427 -18.39 12.96 6.47
N ARG A 428 -19.00 13.98 5.84
CA ARG A 428 -18.97 15.33 6.39
C ARG A 428 -19.38 15.18 7.85
N PRO A 429 -18.54 15.54 8.83
CA PRO A 429 -18.99 15.51 10.20
C PRO A 429 -20.22 16.42 10.25
N SER A 430 -21.39 15.83 10.48
CA SER A 430 -22.54 16.64 10.84
C SER A 430 -22.10 17.35 12.10
N ILE A 431 -21.86 18.66 12.00
CA ILE A 431 -21.65 19.51 13.17
C ILE A 431 -22.95 19.39 13.96
N SER A 432 -22.96 18.46 14.90
CA SER A 432 -24.06 18.31 15.84
C SER A 432 -23.95 19.51 16.75
N THR A 433 -24.72 20.55 16.44
CA THR A 433 -24.94 21.71 17.32
C THR A 433 -25.84 21.35 18.51
N ARG A 434 -26.09 20.07 18.79
CA ARG A 434 -26.56 19.69 20.12
C ARG A 434 -25.44 19.97 21.10
N SER A 435 -25.58 21.11 21.78
CA SER A 435 -24.93 21.38 23.05
C SER A 435 -24.92 20.09 23.85
N MET A 436 -23.74 19.64 24.27
CA MET A 436 -23.64 18.60 25.29
C MET A 436 -24.56 19.01 26.43
N GLU A 437 -25.59 18.23 26.67
CA GLU A 437 -26.34 18.30 27.91
C GLU A 437 -25.31 17.97 28.99
N VAL A 438 -24.86 19.00 29.71
CA VAL A 438 -23.90 18.89 30.79
C VAL A 438 -24.47 17.84 31.74
N PRO A 439 -23.76 16.74 32.02
CA PRO A 439 -24.24 15.77 33.01
C PRO A 439 -24.51 16.57 34.28
N GLU A 440 -25.70 16.46 34.87
CA GLU A 440 -25.97 17.08 36.17
C GLU A 440 -24.91 16.59 37.15
N GLU A 441 -23.88 17.42 37.38
CA GLU A 441 -22.87 17.12 38.36
C GLU A 441 -23.60 17.04 39.69
N ASN A 442 -23.52 15.87 40.32
CA ASN A 442 -24.12 15.60 41.62
C ASN A 442 -23.43 16.48 42.69
N LEU A 443 -23.84 17.75 42.78
CA LEU A 443 -23.35 18.75 43.75
C LEU A 443 -23.53 18.32 45.21
N LEU A 444 -24.35 17.29 45.45
CA LEU A 444 -24.54 16.67 46.75
C LEU A 444 -23.25 16.06 47.31
N ARG A 445 -22.37 15.48 46.47
CA ARG A 445 -21.12 14.88 46.94
C ARG A 445 -20.10 15.91 47.45
N PRO A 446 -19.77 16.99 46.72
CA PRO A 446 -18.89 18.04 47.25
C PRO A 446 -19.55 18.85 48.39
N ALA A 447 -20.87 19.01 48.40
CA ALA A 447 -21.54 19.66 49.53
C ALA A 447 -21.43 18.85 50.83
N LEU A 448 -21.59 17.53 50.77
CA LEU A 448 -21.46 16.66 51.94
C LEU A 448 -20.03 16.63 52.49
N THR A 449 -19.00 16.70 51.64
CA THR A 449 -17.60 16.75 52.12
C THR A 449 -17.31 18.07 52.84
N VAL A 450 -17.81 19.20 52.34
CA VAL A 450 -17.65 20.51 53.01
C VAL A 450 -18.36 20.52 54.37
N VAL A 451 -19.59 19.98 54.45
CA VAL A 451 -20.33 19.88 55.71
C VAL A 451 -19.60 18.97 56.71
N ALA A 452 -19.06 17.83 56.27
CA ALA A 452 -18.29 16.93 57.12
C ALA A 452 -17.02 17.60 57.68
N VAL A 453 -16.29 18.34 56.85
CA VAL A 453 -15.10 19.09 57.28
C VAL A 453 -15.46 20.16 58.32
N PHE A 454 -16.57 20.88 58.12
CA PHE A 454 -17.06 21.86 59.10
C PHE A 454 -17.47 21.23 60.44
N LEU A 455 -18.09 20.05 60.41
CA LEU A 455 -18.46 19.29 61.62
C LEU A 455 -17.22 18.82 62.40
N VAL A 456 -16.19 18.35 61.72
CA VAL A 456 -14.93 17.94 62.37
C VAL A 456 -14.22 19.15 62.97
N ALA A 457 -14.17 20.27 62.26
CA ALA A 457 -13.55 21.50 62.75
C ALA A 457 -14.29 22.06 63.99
N THR A 458 -15.62 22.07 63.97
CA THR A 458 -16.43 22.53 65.11
C THR A 458 -16.31 21.60 66.32
N LEU A 459 -16.25 20.29 66.13
CA LEU A 459 -15.97 19.33 67.21
C LEU A 459 -14.57 19.53 67.81
N ALA A 460 -13.55 19.79 66.98
CA ALA A 460 -12.20 20.08 67.47
C ALA A 460 -12.14 21.39 68.27
N ILE A 461 -12.85 22.43 67.84
CA ILE A 461 -12.97 23.70 68.57
C ILE A 461 -13.71 23.47 69.90
N LEU A 462 -14.83 22.76 69.91
CA LEU A 462 -15.56 22.42 71.14
C LEU A 462 -14.70 21.59 72.10
N TRP A 463 -13.92 20.64 71.59
CA TRP A 463 -13.00 19.85 72.39
C TRP A 463 -11.89 20.71 73.01
N THR A 464 -11.28 21.62 72.25
CA THR A 464 -10.25 22.53 72.78
C THR A 464 -10.82 23.51 73.81
N VAL A 465 -12.02 24.05 73.59
CA VAL A 465 -12.72 24.90 74.56
C VAL A 465 -13.08 24.14 75.82
N ARG A 466 -13.61 22.91 75.70
CA ARG A 466 -13.94 22.05 76.85
C ARG A 466 -12.68 21.69 77.64
N ARG A 467 -11.58 21.36 76.95
CA ARG A 467 -10.28 21.07 77.58
C ARG A 467 -9.71 22.29 78.30
N ARG A 468 -9.86 23.49 77.74
CA ARG A 468 -9.47 24.75 78.40
C ARG A 468 -10.35 25.07 79.62
N ARG A 469 -11.66 24.81 79.56
CA ARG A 469 -12.57 24.98 80.70
C ARG A 469 -12.26 23.99 81.83
N LEU A 470 -11.96 22.74 81.50
CA LEU A 470 -11.56 21.74 82.50
C LEU A 470 -10.23 22.09 83.19
N ARG A 471 -9.24 22.58 82.44
CA ARG A 471 -7.99 23.11 83.02
C ARG A 471 -8.19 24.34 83.90
N ARG A 472 -9.12 25.23 83.55
CA ARG A 472 -9.50 26.35 84.43
C ARG A 472 -10.17 25.86 85.71
N LEU A 473 -11.02 24.84 85.65
CA LEU A 473 -11.65 24.25 86.84
C LEU A 473 -10.65 23.54 87.76
N GLU A 474 -9.60 22.91 87.22
CA GLU A 474 -8.47 22.35 88.01
C GLU A 474 -7.67 23.45 88.73
N LEU A 475 -7.39 24.58 88.05
CA LEU A 475 -6.71 25.73 88.66
C LEU A 475 -7.58 26.43 89.73
N TRP A 476 -8.90 26.44 89.56
CA TRP A 476 -9.83 26.97 90.57
C TRP A 476 -9.97 26.03 91.78
N LYS A 477 -9.89 24.70 91.60
CA LYS A 477 -9.84 23.74 92.72
C LYS A 477 -8.53 23.83 93.52
N GLN A 478 -7.40 24.11 92.87
CA GLN A 478 -6.13 24.35 93.56
C GLN A 478 -6.09 25.68 94.34
N ARG A 479 -6.78 26.73 93.88
CA ARG A 479 -6.91 27.99 94.64
C ARG A 479 -7.89 27.91 95.80
N PHE A 480 -8.97 27.14 95.68
CA PHE A 480 -9.94 26.98 96.78
C PHE A 480 -9.44 26.06 97.92
N GLN A 481 -8.39 25.26 97.70
CA GLN A 481 -7.73 24.48 98.76
C GLN A 481 -6.60 25.24 99.47
N SER A 482 -6.26 26.45 99.02
CA SER A 482 -5.17 27.26 99.58
C SER A 482 -5.66 28.60 100.13
N THR A 483 -6.93 28.71 100.53
CA THR A 483 -7.54 29.94 101.08
C THR A 483 -8.43 29.64 102.28
N ASP A 484 -7.95 28.77 103.17
CA ASP A 484 -8.26 28.80 104.61
C ASP A 484 -6.91 28.77 105.32
N GLU A 485 -6.75 29.64 106.33
CA GLU A 485 -5.54 29.96 107.13
C GLU A 485 -4.64 31.11 106.63
N GLU A 486 -5.08 32.33 106.95
CA GLU A 486 -4.22 33.45 107.42
C GLU A 486 -3.80 33.19 108.91
N PRO A 487 -2.77 33.85 109.53
CA PRO A 487 -2.32 35.23 109.24
C PRO A 487 -0.79 35.57 109.31
N ASP A 488 -0.46 36.66 108.60
CA ASP A 488 0.32 37.87 108.99
C ASP A 488 1.76 37.77 109.55
N ASP A 489 2.72 38.47 108.90
CA ASP A 489 3.35 39.68 109.48
C ASP A 489 4.27 40.44 108.46
N ARG A 490 4.09 41.78 108.42
CA ARG A 490 5.08 42.86 108.15
C ARG A 490 5.48 43.34 106.74
N ALA A 491 5.00 44.55 106.46
CA ALA A 491 5.76 45.82 106.37
C ALA A 491 6.31 46.36 105.02
N VAL A 492 5.56 47.33 104.47
CA VAL A 492 5.89 48.75 104.13
C VAL A 492 7.09 49.13 103.22
N ALA A 493 6.77 50.12 102.35
CA ALA A 493 7.58 51.16 101.64
C ALA A 493 8.23 50.78 100.29
N GLY A 494 8.19 51.60 99.23
CA GLY A 494 7.67 52.96 99.04
C GLY A 494 8.11 53.53 97.67
N MET A 495 7.16 54.19 97.00
CA MET A 495 7.19 55.42 96.17
C MET A 495 8.27 55.84 95.14
N ARG A 496 7.72 56.51 94.09
CA ARG A 496 8.22 57.51 93.08
C ARG A 496 8.81 56.97 91.76
N ALA A 497 8.32 57.30 90.55
CA ALA A 497 7.83 58.52 89.83
C ALA A 497 8.90 59.03 88.84
N GLU A 498 8.77 58.75 87.52
CA GLU A 498 8.34 59.63 86.38
C GLU A 498 9.55 60.00 85.49
N PRO A 499 9.46 60.55 84.24
CA PRO A 499 8.38 60.59 83.21
C PRO A 499 8.88 60.48 81.72
N GLY A 500 7.95 60.54 80.74
CA GLY A 500 8.02 61.50 79.60
C GLY A 500 8.40 61.07 78.16
N GLU A 501 7.56 61.52 77.20
CA GLU A 501 7.75 61.77 75.73
C GLU A 501 7.86 60.60 74.73
N GLU A 502 7.48 60.69 73.44
CA GLU A 502 6.48 61.40 72.60
C GLU A 502 6.55 60.75 71.18
N GLN A 503 5.62 61.12 70.28
CA GLN A 503 5.25 60.68 68.90
C GLN A 503 6.41 60.48 67.88
N ASP A 504 6.27 59.80 66.72
CA ASP A 504 5.37 60.13 65.60
C ASP A 504 5.33 59.08 64.45
N ARG A 505 4.20 59.15 63.70
CA ARG A 505 3.72 58.72 62.35
C ARG A 505 4.70 58.13 61.30
N LYS A 506 4.32 57.47 60.17
CA LYS A 506 3.11 57.43 59.30
C LYS A 506 3.26 56.29 58.25
N SER A 507 2.15 55.80 57.68
CA SER A 507 2.03 54.97 56.45
C SER A 507 2.15 55.82 55.16
N PRO A 508 2.05 55.28 53.91
CA PRO A 508 1.05 54.31 53.40
C PRO A 508 1.55 52.87 53.26
#